data_AF-A0A9J6F798-F1
#
_entry.id   AF-A0A9J6F798-F1
#
_cell.length_a   1.000
_cell.length_b   1.000
_cell.length_c   1.000
_cell.angle_alpha   90.00
_cell.angle_beta   90.00
_cell.angle_gamma   90.00
#
_symmetry.space_group_name_H-M   'P 1'
#
loop_
_entity.id
_entity.type
_entity.pdbx_description
1 polymer ?
#
loop_
_entity_poly.entity_id
_entity_poly.type
_entity_poly.pdbx_seq_one_letter_code
_entity_poly.pdbx_strand_id
1 'polypeptide(L)'
;MLSKARAERFLFLGQTCHIFSPCRRCVENAFGITAAMWRILLRTIHLHPDNVDFVIKAACILHNFLTVLNKPAHVDTEDQFGNVVAGCWRQNIQRVQVDDGEPHFFDLETTQARNYNLNAAAVRDLFTAYTCSPDGEVPW
;
A
#
# COMPACT_ATOMS: atom_id res chain seq x y z
N MET A 1 -0.87 7.28 -34.62
CA MET A 1 -1.94 6.27 -34.37
C MET A 1 -1.54 5.32 -33.23
N LEU A 2 -1.12 5.84 -32.06
CA LEU A 2 -0.66 5.03 -30.93
C LEU A 2 -1.12 5.55 -29.55
N SER A 3 -2.14 6.42 -29.48
CA SER A 3 -2.64 6.93 -28.18
C SER A 3 -4.07 6.52 -27.81
N LYS A 4 -4.83 5.85 -28.70
CA LYS A 4 -6.21 5.42 -28.38
C LYS A 4 -6.31 4.04 -27.70
N ALA A 5 -5.34 3.15 -27.95
CA ALA A 5 -5.39 1.78 -27.43
C ALA A 5 -5.18 1.64 -25.91
N ARG A 6 -4.67 2.68 -25.23
CA ARG A 6 -4.49 2.66 -23.77
C ARG A 6 -5.73 3.11 -23.01
N ALA A 7 -6.61 3.90 -23.64
CA ALA A 7 -7.86 4.38 -23.05
C ALA A 7 -8.99 3.34 -23.17
N GLU A 8 -9.01 2.53 -24.22
CA GLU A 8 -10.10 1.57 -24.45
C GLU A 8 -10.01 0.30 -23.58
N ARG A 9 -8.86 0.02 -22.95
CA ARG A 9 -8.76 -1.03 -21.92
C ARG A 9 -9.39 -0.66 -20.59
N PHE A 10 -9.76 0.61 -20.38
CA PHE A 10 -10.41 1.06 -19.14
C PHE A 10 -11.93 0.89 -19.14
N LEU A 11 -12.56 0.64 -20.29
CA LEU A 11 -14.03 0.67 -20.41
C LEU A 11 -14.71 -0.70 -20.50
N PHE A 12 -13.97 -1.81 -20.46
CA PHE A 12 -14.53 -3.16 -20.64
C PHE A 12 -14.35 -4.13 -19.47
N LEU A 13 -14.16 -3.63 -18.26
CA LEU A 13 -14.31 -4.44 -17.06
C LEU A 13 -15.15 -3.67 -16.04
N GLY A 14 -16.44 -4.02 -15.98
CA GLY A 14 -17.32 -3.70 -14.87
C GLY A 14 -16.92 -4.44 -13.59
N GLN A 15 -15.68 -4.23 -13.11
CA GLN A 15 -15.14 -4.80 -11.89
C GLN A 15 -14.22 -3.78 -11.16
N THR A 16 -14.85 -3.09 -10.21
CA THR A 16 -14.43 -2.99 -8.80
C THR A 16 -12.95 -2.74 -8.46
N CYS A 17 -12.69 -1.60 -7.80
CA CYS A 17 -11.67 -1.48 -6.74
C CYS A 17 -10.18 -1.68 -7.11
N HIS A 18 -9.70 -1.21 -8.26
CA HIS A 18 -8.26 -1.30 -8.59
C HIS A 18 -7.37 -0.22 -7.92
N ILE A 19 -7.97 0.78 -7.27
CA ILE A 19 -7.26 1.94 -6.70
C ILE A 19 -6.89 1.69 -5.22
N PHE A 20 -7.59 0.78 -4.54
CA PHE A 20 -7.37 0.49 -3.12
C PHE A 20 -6.31 -0.62 -2.90
N SER A 21 -6.22 -1.59 -3.82
CA SER A 21 -5.24 -2.68 -3.71
C SER A 21 -3.78 -2.20 -3.74
N PRO A 22 -3.36 -1.19 -4.54
CA PRO A 22 -1.96 -0.76 -4.56
C PRO A 22 -1.61 0.11 -3.35
N CYS A 23 -2.51 1.01 -2.93
CA CYS A 23 -2.27 1.89 -1.78
C CYS A 23 -2.08 1.08 -0.49
N ARG A 24 -2.98 0.13 -0.22
CA ARG A 24 -2.87 -0.78 0.91
C ARG A 24 -1.57 -1.57 0.91
N ARG A 25 -1.18 -2.08 -0.26
CA ARG A 25 0.09 -2.78 -0.44
C ARG A 25 1.30 -1.88 -0.23
N CYS A 26 1.26 -0.61 -0.65
CA CYS A 26 2.34 0.34 -0.35
C CYS A 26 2.53 0.50 1.16
N VAL A 27 1.42 0.62 1.90
CA VAL A 27 1.44 0.72 3.36
C VAL A 27 1.95 -0.57 4.02
N GLU A 28 1.42 -1.73 3.63
CA GLU A 28 1.86 -3.05 4.14
C GLU A 28 3.33 -3.30 3.87
N ASN A 29 3.82 -3.00 2.66
CA ASN A 29 5.23 -3.14 2.32
C ASN A 29 6.11 -2.20 3.14
N ALA A 30 5.71 -0.95 3.34
CA ALA A 30 6.50 0.01 4.12
C ALA A 30 6.65 -0.45 5.58
N PHE A 31 5.54 -0.84 6.22
CA PHE A 31 5.56 -1.37 7.59
C PHE A 31 6.29 -2.70 7.67
N GLY A 32 6.05 -3.59 6.71
CA GLY A 32 6.68 -4.90 6.63
C GLY A 32 8.19 -4.84 6.50
N ILE A 33 8.70 -3.99 5.61
CA ILE A 33 10.15 -3.77 5.45
C ILE A 33 10.75 -3.16 6.71
N THR A 34 10.08 -2.17 7.30
CA THR A 34 10.54 -1.52 8.53
C THR A 34 10.58 -2.50 9.71
N ALA A 35 9.55 -3.33 9.86
CA ALA A 35 9.46 -4.33 10.92
C ALA A 35 10.44 -5.50 10.71
N ALA A 36 10.64 -5.94 9.47
CA ALA A 36 11.63 -6.97 9.13
C ALA A 36 13.07 -6.54 9.46
N MET A 37 13.39 -5.25 9.34
CA MET A 37 14.69 -4.71 9.74
C MET A 37 14.77 -4.47 11.26
N TRP A 38 13.72 -3.91 11.85
CA TRP A 38 13.70 -3.54 13.26
C TRP A 38 12.84 -4.53 14.05
N ARG A 39 13.44 -5.65 14.48
CA ARG A 39 12.77 -6.69 15.28
C ARG A 39 12.05 -6.16 16.53
N ILE A 40 12.48 -5.01 17.05
CA ILE A 40 11.81 -4.32 18.17
C ILE A 40 10.35 -3.95 17.86
N LEU A 41 10.01 -3.71 16.59
CA LEU A 41 8.66 -3.39 16.14
C LEU A 41 7.77 -4.64 15.96
N LEU A 42 8.38 -5.84 15.95
CA LEU A 42 7.67 -7.12 15.86
C LEU A 42 7.31 -7.69 17.24
N ARG A 43 7.73 -7.05 18.34
CA ARG A 43 7.45 -7.50 19.70
C ARG A 43 6.77 -6.39 20.49
N THR A 44 6.08 -6.78 21.56
CA THR A 44 5.56 -5.82 22.52
C THR A 44 6.69 -4.98 23.10
N ILE A 45 6.62 -3.67 22.87
CA ILE A 45 7.63 -2.73 23.34
C ILE A 45 7.34 -2.41 24.81
N HIS A 46 8.16 -2.91 25.72
CA HIS A 46 8.09 -2.59 27.16
C HIS A 46 8.75 -1.23 27.43
N LEU A 47 8.15 -0.15 26.93
CA LEU A 47 8.65 1.21 27.07
C LEU A 47 7.50 2.16 27.41
N HIS A 48 7.80 3.23 28.15
CA HIS A 48 6.83 4.29 28.40
C HIS A 48 6.32 4.87 27.07
N PRO A 49 5.00 5.10 26.88
CA PRO A 49 4.43 5.56 25.61
C PRO A 49 5.11 6.82 25.06
N ASP A 50 5.47 7.77 25.93
CA ASP A 50 6.18 9.00 25.54
C ASP A 50 7.53 8.73 24.86
N ASN A 51 8.17 7.60 25.19
CA ASN A 51 9.46 7.22 24.63
C ASN A 51 9.32 6.39 23.35
N VAL A 52 8.16 5.77 23.10
CA VAL A 52 7.89 4.95 21.91
C VAL A 52 7.92 5.81 20.65
N ASP A 53 7.42 7.05 20.72
CA ASP A 53 7.46 7.99 19.61
C ASP A 53 8.88 8.27 19.12
N PHE A 54 9.84 8.38 20.03
CA PHE A 54 11.25 8.56 19.67
C PHE A 54 11.83 7.32 19.01
N VAL A 55 11.46 6.13 19.47
CA VAL A 55 11.91 4.86 18.87
C VAL A 55 11.40 4.73 17.44
N ILE A 56 10.12 5.04 17.19
CA ILE A 56 9.52 4.99 15.85
C ILE A 56 10.20 6.00 14.93
N LYS A 57 10.36 7.25 15.37
CA LYS A 57 11.05 8.30 14.58
C LYS A 57 12.49 7.92 14.25
N ALA A 58 13.23 7.39 15.23
CA ALA A 58 14.59 6.92 15.02
C ALA A 58 14.64 5.75 14.01
N ALA A 59 13.71 4.80 14.11
CA ALA A 59 13.61 3.68 13.17
C ALA A 59 13.34 4.16 11.73
N CYS A 60 12.47 5.16 11.55
CA CYS A 60 12.21 5.76 10.23
C CYS A 60 13.45 6.49 9.66
N ILE A 61 14.13 7.30 10.48
CA ILE A 61 15.34 8.03 10.04
C ILE A 61 16.43 7.03 9.66
N LEU A 62 16.65 6.02 10.50
CA LEU A 62 17.68 5.01 10.27
C LEU A 62 17.33 4.12 9.07
N HIS A 63 16.05 3.80 8.87
CA HIS A 63 15.58 3.12 7.68
C HIS A 63 15.90 3.90 6.40
N ASN A 64 15.61 5.21 6.39
CA ASN A 64 15.90 6.07 5.25
C ASN A 64 17.41 6.13 4.96
N PHE A 65 18.23 6.26 6.02
CA PHE A 65 19.68 6.26 5.91
C PHE A 65 20.23 4.95 5.32
N LEU A 66 19.75 3.81 5.83
CA LEU A 66 20.20 2.48 5.38
C LEU A 66 19.70 2.14 3.97
N THR A 67 18.54 2.64 3.56
CA THR A 67 18.00 2.45 2.19
C THR A 67 18.85 3.16 1.14
N VAL A 68 19.57 4.23 1.51
CA VAL A 68 20.54 4.88 0.61
C VAL A 68 21.80 4.02 0.45
N LEU A 69 22.17 3.26 1.48
CA LEU A 69 23.39 2.45 1.50
C LEU A 69 23.19 1.02 0.96
N ASN A 70 22.00 0.46 1.13
CA ASN A 70 21.64 -0.90 0.74
C ASN A 70 20.49 -0.88 -0.26
N LYS A 71 20.49 -1.85 -1.20
CA LYS A 71 19.32 -2.05 -2.07
C LYS A 71 18.09 -2.36 -1.20
N PRO A 72 16.93 -1.74 -1.46
CA PRO A 72 15.73 -2.01 -0.69
C PRO A 72 15.38 -3.49 -0.76
N ALA A 73 14.90 -4.04 0.35
CA ALA A 73 14.31 -5.37 0.38
C ALA A 73 13.23 -5.46 -0.70
N HIS A 74 13.20 -6.57 -1.44
CA HIS A 74 12.23 -6.78 -2.52
C HIS A 74 10.81 -6.61 -1.96
N VAL A 75 10.07 -5.66 -2.54
CA VAL A 75 8.70 -5.27 -2.20
C VAL A 75 7.71 -6.25 -2.85
N ASP A 76 6.51 -6.41 -2.29
CA ASP A 76 5.45 -7.21 -2.93
C ASP A 76 5.14 -6.64 -4.33
N THR A 77 5.36 -7.42 -5.37
CA THR A 77 5.18 -7.01 -6.78
C THR A 77 3.99 -7.73 -7.40
N GLU A 78 3.50 -7.31 -8.57
CA GLU A 78 2.49 -8.07 -9.34
C GLU A 78 3.15 -8.85 -10.47
N ASP A 79 2.69 -10.07 -10.73
CA ASP A 79 3.02 -10.78 -11.94
C ASP A 79 2.21 -10.27 -13.15
N GLN A 80 2.53 -10.76 -14.34
CA GLN A 80 1.81 -10.43 -15.58
C GLN A 80 0.33 -10.86 -15.59
N PHE A 81 -0.10 -11.65 -14.61
CA PHE A 81 -1.47 -12.15 -14.45
C PHE A 81 -2.21 -11.44 -13.31
N GLY A 82 -1.59 -10.45 -12.65
CA GLY A 82 -2.18 -9.69 -11.55
C GLY A 82 -2.10 -10.39 -10.18
N ASN A 83 -1.36 -11.48 -10.05
CA ASN A 83 -1.13 -12.13 -8.76
C ASN A 83 -0.03 -11.41 -7.98
N VAL A 84 -0.19 -11.35 -6.66
CA VAL A 84 0.82 -10.74 -5.77
C VAL A 84 1.99 -11.69 -5.58
N VAL A 85 3.18 -11.25 -5.99
CA VAL A 85 4.47 -11.89 -5.71
C VAL A 85 5.02 -11.32 -4.42
N ALA A 86 5.16 -12.16 -3.40
CA ALA A 86 5.63 -11.79 -2.08
C ALA A 86 7.08 -11.25 -2.08
N GLY A 87 7.28 -10.13 -1.39
CA GLY A 87 8.57 -9.53 -1.11
C GLY A 87 9.42 -10.35 -0.15
N CYS A 88 10.74 -10.20 -0.22
CA CYS A 88 11.66 -10.96 0.65
C CYS A 88 11.52 -10.59 2.14
N TRP A 89 10.96 -9.41 2.45
CA TRP A 89 10.70 -8.98 3.83
C TRP A 89 9.72 -9.91 4.55
N ARG A 90 8.76 -10.53 3.84
CA ARG A 90 7.79 -11.48 4.42
C ARG A 90 8.47 -12.73 4.99
N GLN A 91 9.54 -13.21 4.34
CA GLN A 91 10.31 -14.37 4.81
C GLN A 91 11.09 -14.06 6.08
N ASN A 92 11.65 -12.85 6.19
CA ASN A 92 12.39 -12.42 7.38
C ASN A 92 11.46 -12.33 8.60
N ILE A 93 10.26 -11.81 8.42
CA ILE A 93 9.25 -11.75 9.47
C ILE A 93 8.80 -13.17 9.86
N GLN A 94 8.49 -14.04 8.90
CA GLN A 94 8.10 -15.43 9.18
C GLN A 94 9.18 -16.18 9.98
N ARG A 95 10.46 -16.00 9.64
CA ARG A 95 11.56 -16.61 10.41
C ARG A 95 11.59 -16.14 11.86
N VAL A 96 11.35 -14.86 12.11
CA VAL A 96 11.29 -14.32 13.47
C VAL A 96 10.07 -14.83 14.22
N GLN A 97 8.93 -15.01 13.55
CA GLN A 97 7.68 -15.51 14.15
C GLN A 97 7.76 -16.98 14.56
N VAL A 98 8.51 -17.82 13.83
CA VAL A 98 8.67 -19.25 14.17
C VAL A 98 9.37 -19.44 15.52
N ASP A 99 10.31 -18.56 15.88
CA ASP A 99 11.03 -18.64 17.15
C ASP A 99 10.17 -18.23 18.37
N ASP A 100 9.20 -17.34 18.16
CA ASP A 100 8.40 -16.71 19.23
C ASP A 100 6.98 -17.32 19.37
N GLY A 101 6.60 -18.26 18.50
CA GLY A 101 5.36 -19.04 18.60
C GLY A 101 4.08 -18.33 18.17
N GLU A 102 4.08 -17.02 17.96
CA GLU A 102 2.90 -16.23 17.58
C GLU A 102 3.17 -15.27 16.39
N PRO A 103 2.27 -15.19 15.40
CA PRO A 103 2.43 -14.30 14.26
C PRO A 103 2.14 -12.83 14.64
N HIS A 104 3.19 -12.05 14.89
CA HIS A 104 3.07 -10.62 15.27
C HIS A 104 2.78 -9.65 14.11
N PHE A 105 2.75 -10.13 12.86
CA PHE A 105 2.47 -9.31 11.67
C PHE A 105 1.51 -10.07 10.77
N PHE A 106 0.34 -9.49 10.52
CA PHE A 106 -0.74 -10.06 9.72
C PHE A 106 -1.01 -9.17 8.52
N ASP A 107 -1.43 -9.79 7.41
CA ASP A 107 -1.99 -9.03 6.30
C ASP A 107 -3.24 -8.30 6.79
N LEU A 108 -3.45 -7.07 6.31
CA LEU A 108 -4.69 -6.39 6.63
C LEU A 108 -5.86 -7.24 6.11
N GLU A 109 -7.04 -7.12 6.70
CA GLU A 109 -8.23 -7.81 6.18
C GLU A 109 -8.77 -7.08 4.96
N THR A 110 -9.27 -7.83 3.98
CA THR A 110 -9.88 -7.20 2.80
C THR A 110 -11.25 -6.68 3.18
N THR A 111 -11.47 -5.37 3.07
CA THR A 111 -12.79 -4.78 3.33
C THR A 111 -13.83 -5.38 2.39
N GLN A 112 -14.91 -5.92 2.97
CA GLN A 112 -16.04 -6.51 2.24
C GLN A 112 -16.87 -5.46 1.48
N ALA A 113 -16.89 -4.21 1.95
CA ALA A 113 -17.49 -3.08 1.27
C ALA A 113 -16.59 -2.59 0.12
N ARG A 114 -16.54 -3.36 -0.97
CA ARG A 114 -15.64 -3.10 -2.11
C ARG A 114 -16.16 -2.03 -3.09
N ASN A 115 -17.41 -1.62 -2.96
CA ASN A 115 -18.08 -0.72 -3.89
C ASN A 115 -18.67 0.48 -3.15
N TYR A 116 -18.35 1.68 -3.65
CA TYR A 116 -19.23 2.83 -3.44
C TYR A 116 -20.58 2.53 -4.14
N ASN A 117 -21.68 3.05 -3.61
CA ASN A 117 -22.99 2.82 -4.22
C ASN A 117 -23.05 3.45 -5.64
N LEU A 118 -23.93 2.93 -6.51
CA LEU A 118 -24.04 3.40 -7.89
C LEU A 118 -24.33 4.92 -7.98
N ASN A 119 -25.00 5.48 -6.97
CA ASN A 119 -25.26 6.91 -6.90
C ASN A 119 -23.97 7.73 -6.71
N ALA A 120 -23.08 7.29 -5.81
CA ALA A 120 -21.77 7.91 -5.63
C ALA A 120 -20.87 7.75 -6.86
N ALA A 121 -21.07 6.69 -7.65
CA ALA A 121 -20.47 6.55 -8.98
C ALA A 121 -20.92 7.70 -9.89
N ALA A 122 -22.24 7.78 -10.09
CA ALA A 122 -22.87 8.70 -11.01
C ALA A 122 -22.56 10.16 -10.66
N VAL A 123 -22.55 10.49 -9.37
CA VAL A 123 -22.16 11.83 -8.89
C VAL A 123 -20.70 12.13 -9.23
N ARG A 124 -19.79 11.17 -9.03
CA ARG A 124 -18.36 11.37 -9.33
C ARG A 124 -18.13 11.53 -10.82
N ASP A 125 -18.79 10.73 -11.64
CA ASP A 125 -18.71 10.80 -13.09
C ASP A 125 -19.28 12.13 -13.62
N LEU A 126 -20.40 12.58 -13.04
CA LEU A 126 -21.02 13.87 -13.36
C LEU A 126 -20.10 15.05 -13.03
N PHE A 127 -19.51 15.07 -11.84
CA PHE A 127 -18.56 16.12 -11.47
C PHE A 127 -17.32 16.10 -12.36
N THR A 128 -16.79 14.91 -12.64
CA THR A 128 -15.62 14.76 -13.52
C THR A 128 -15.92 15.30 -14.93
N ALA A 129 -17.08 14.95 -15.49
CA ALA A 129 -17.51 15.45 -16.80
C ALA A 129 -17.64 16.97 -16.82
N TYR A 130 -18.20 17.57 -15.76
CA TYR A 130 -18.30 19.02 -15.64
C TYR A 130 -16.92 19.69 -15.52
N THR A 131 -16.07 19.25 -14.59
CA THR A 131 -14.75 19.87 -14.36
C THR A 131 -13.78 19.69 -15.53
N CYS A 132 -13.98 18.68 -16.37
CA CYS A 132 -13.19 18.46 -17.58
C CYS A 132 -13.84 19.04 -18.85
N SER A 133 -14.97 19.73 -18.71
CA SER A 133 -15.62 20.46 -19.81
C SER A 133 -15.18 21.92 -19.83
N PRO A 134 -15.35 22.64 -20.96
CA PRO A 134 -15.09 24.07 -21.04
C PRO A 134 -15.89 24.89 -20.02
N ASP A 135 -17.08 24.40 -19.63
CA ASP A 135 -17.94 25.06 -18.64
C ASP A 135 -17.39 24.98 -17.21
N GLY A 136 -16.52 24.00 -16.94
CA GLY A 136 -15.83 23.83 -15.65
C GLY A 136 -14.43 24.41 -15.61
N GLU A 137 -13.94 24.99 -16.72
CA GLU A 137 -12.61 25.60 -16.80
C GLU A 137 -12.60 26.93 -16.04
N VAL A 138 -11.64 27.09 -15.14
CA VAL A 138 -11.52 28.29 -14.32
C VAL A 138 -10.45 29.21 -14.93
N PRO A 139 -10.63 30.54 -14.99
CA PRO A 139 -9.79 31.42 -15.82
C PRO A 139 -8.34 31.65 -15.35
N TRP A 140 -7.86 30.91 -14.34
CA TRP A 140 -6.61 31.17 -13.64
C TRP A 140 -5.57 30.06 -13.85
#